data_AF-A0A913X2E4-F1
#
_entry.id   AF-A0A913X2E4-F1
#
_cell.length_a   1.000
_cell.length_b   1.000
_cell.length_c   1.000
_cell.angle_alpha   90.00
_cell.angle_beta   90.00
_cell.angle_gamma   90.00
#
_symmetry.space_group_name_H-M   'P 1'
#
loop_
_entity.id
_entity.type
_entity.pdbx_description
1 polymer ?
#
loop_
_entity_poly.entity_id
_entity_poly.type
_entity_poly.pdbx_seq_one_letter_code
_entity_poly.pdbx_strand_id
1 'polypeptide(L)'
;MAQQMSDTFTPACDKQGNYADVQCFEHKGYGKQCWCVDQNGHEQKGTRVYGDEQPSCASQAKPETQCEKERKIASSAAVPNIYIPACDNQGNFVATQCFDHGTYGKQCWCVDKSGQEIKGTRTHGGSEPTCENAQPAVVKPMTCDQGPYGCCSDGLTPAKGPNKEGCPVVLQKTTPKPSKCKEEQAKASLGVMDIFIPECKPNGQYNEVQCYTFPVTGKTQCWCVDVDSGVEQAGTRLDERQPNCLQSTTTSAPVTTPAVP
;
A
#
# COMPACT_ATOMS: atom_id res chain seq x y z
N MET A 1 62.19 -18.87 8.58
CA MET A 1 61.09 -19.51 7.83
C MET A 1 59.85 -18.66 8.02
N ALA A 2 59.43 -17.91 7.01
CA ALA A 2 58.22 -17.08 7.08
C ALA A 2 57.00 -18.01 6.93
N GLN A 3 56.24 -18.23 8.01
CA GLN A 3 54.89 -18.79 7.88
C GLN A 3 53.99 -17.66 7.37
N GLN A 4 53.79 -17.60 6.07
CA GLN A 4 52.67 -16.87 5.51
C GLN A 4 51.39 -17.52 6.03
N MET A 5 50.68 -16.82 6.92
CA MET A 5 49.35 -17.21 7.38
C MET A 5 48.43 -16.09 6.92
N SER A 6 47.76 -16.32 5.79
CA SER A 6 46.79 -15.39 5.24
C SER A 6 45.45 -15.58 5.95
N ASP A 7 45.05 -14.63 6.80
CA ASP A 7 43.67 -14.44 7.27
C ASP A 7 42.75 -13.96 6.12
N THR A 8 42.95 -14.50 4.91
CA THR A 8 42.25 -14.13 3.69
C THR A 8 41.14 -15.11 3.44
N PHE A 9 39.90 -14.63 3.53
CA PHE A 9 38.72 -15.42 3.21
C PHE A 9 38.74 -15.84 1.73
N THR A 10 38.73 -17.16 1.49
CA THR A 10 38.61 -17.75 0.16
C THR A 10 37.24 -18.40 0.05
N PRO A 11 36.35 -17.94 -0.85
CA PRO A 11 35.01 -18.48 -0.97
C PRO A 11 35.03 -19.91 -1.52
N ALA A 12 34.18 -20.76 -0.96
CA ALA A 12 33.93 -22.10 -1.46
C ALA A 12 33.00 -22.05 -2.69
N CYS A 13 33.35 -22.81 -3.72
CA CYS A 13 32.55 -22.93 -4.94
C CYS A 13 32.14 -24.40 -5.16
N ASP A 14 31.02 -24.60 -5.84
CA ASP A 14 30.59 -25.90 -6.34
C ASP A 14 31.41 -26.34 -7.57
N LYS A 15 31.13 -27.54 -8.09
CA LYS A 15 31.81 -28.09 -9.28
C LYS A 15 31.53 -27.31 -10.58
N GLN A 16 30.52 -26.46 -10.59
CA GLN A 16 30.09 -25.65 -11.73
C GLN A 16 30.68 -24.23 -11.64
N GLY A 17 31.35 -23.88 -10.53
CA GLY A 17 31.96 -22.59 -10.30
C GLY A 17 31.04 -21.57 -9.63
N ASN A 18 29.85 -21.96 -9.18
CA ASN A 18 28.97 -21.08 -8.41
C ASN A 18 29.40 -21.08 -6.94
N TYR A 19 29.00 -20.06 -6.18
CA TYR A 19 29.20 -20.07 -4.73
C TYR A 19 28.48 -21.27 -4.10
N ALA A 20 29.20 -22.02 -3.25
CA ALA A 20 28.58 -23.05 -2.43
C ALA A 20 27.59 -22.40 -1.44
N ASP A 21 26.44 -23.04 -1.21
CA ASP A 21 25.36 -22.51 -0.37
C ASP A 21 25.82 -22.17 1.06
N VAL A 22 26.83 -22.88 1.57
CA VAL A 22 27.48 -22.64 2.85
C VAL A 22 28.89 -22.08 2.60
N GLN A 23 29.20 -20.95 3.21
CA GLN A 23 30.54 -20.40 3.28
C GLN A 23 31.06 -20.52 4.70
N CYS A 24 32.30 -20.98 4.87
CA CYS A 24 32.95 -21.09 6.16
C CYS A 24 34.29 -20.36 6.15
N PHE A 25 34.60 -19.66 7.24
CA PHE A 25 35.86 -18.98 7.46
C PHE A 25 36.39 -19.30 8.85
N GLU A 26 37.69 -19.57 8.96
CA GLU A 26 38.35 -19.86 10.23
C GLU A 26 39.47 -18.86 10.47
N HIS A 27 39.40 -18.20 11.62
CA HIS A 27 40.38 -17.20 12.03
C HIS A 27 40.94 -17.54 13.40
N LYS A 28 42.23 -17.26 13.60
CA LYS A 28 42.96 -17.63 14.82
C LYS A 28 42.42 -17.00 16.11
N GLY A 29 41.74 -15.86 16.01
CA GLY A 29 41.22 -15.11 17.16
C GLY A 29 39.76 -15.37 17.54
N TYR A 30 38.92 -15.82 16.61
CA TYR A 30 37.47 -15.97 16.84
C TYR A 30 36.88 -17.30 16.37
N GLY A 31 37.75 -18.23 15.95
CA GLY A 31 37.36 -19.58 15.55
C GLY A 31 36.66 -19.63 14.21
N LYS A 32 36.11 -20.81 13.90
CA LYS A 32 35.36 -21.08 12.67
C LYS A 32 33.98 -20.44 12.70
N GLN A 33 33.57 -19.84 11.59
CA GLN A 33 32.27 -19.23 11.38
C GLN A 33 31.72 -19.71 10.05
N CYS A 34 30.47 -20.15 10.00
CA CYS A 34 29.81 -20.58 8.78
C CYS A 34 28.49 -19.81 8.58
N TRP A 35 28.14 -19.46 7.35
CA TRP A 35 26.91 -18.76 7.01
C TRP A 35 26.39 -19.20 5.64
N CYS A 36 25.11 -18.96 5.38
CA CYS A 36 24.52 -19.22 4.08
C CYS A 36 24.75 -18.04 3.14
N VAL A 37 24.92 -18.31 1.85
CA VAL A 37 25.02 -17.27 0.82
C VAL A 37 23.97 -17.43 -0.27
N ASP A 38 23.68 -16.33 -0.99
CA ASP A 38 22.91 -16.38 -2.23
C ASP A 38 23.80 -16.77 -3.44
N GLN A 39 23.19 -16.89 -4.62
CA GLN A 39 23.89 -17.18 -5.88
C GLN A 39 25.02 -16.19 -6.25
N ASN A 40 25.03 -15.00 -5.66
CA ASN A 40 26.06 -13.97 -5.87
C ASN A 40 27.12 -13.98 -4.74
N GLY A 41 27.02 -14.89 -3.78
CA GLY A 41 27.95 -14.99 -2.65
C GLY A 41 27.64 -14.04 -1.49
N HIS A 42 26.47 -13.38 -1.48
CA HIS A 42 26.10 -12.50 -0.37
C HIS A 42 25.56 -13.29 0.81
N GLU A 43 26.02 -12.95 2.02
CA GLU A 43 25.54 -13.56 3.25
C GLU A 43 24.04 -13.33 3.46
N GLN A 44 23.32 -14.42 3.72
CA GLN A 44 21.95 -14.40 4.20
C GLN A 44 21.94 -14.06 5.69
N LYS A 45 21.38 -12.91 6.04
CA LYS A 45 21.37 -12.42 7.43
C LYS A 45 20.70 -13.42 8.38
N GLY A 46 21.31 -13.60 9.56
CA GLY A 46 20.79 -14.48 10.61
C GLY A 46 21.13 -15.97 10.43
N THR A 47 21.92 -16.33 9.41
CA THR A 47 22.35 -17.71 9.17
C THR A 47 23.73 -18.04 9.73
N ARG A 48 24.42 -17.07 10.33
CA ARG A 48 25.80 -17.24 10.81
C ARG A 48 25.84 -18.05 12.11
N VAL A 49 26.62 -19.12 12.09
CA VAL A 49 26.88 -20.04 13.21
C VAL A 49 28.38 -20.10 13.51
N TYR A 50 28.75 -20.54 14.72
CA TYR A 50 30.14 -20.55 15.21
C TYR A 50 30.60 -21.98 15.56
N GLY A 51 31.90 -22.24 15.39
CA GLY A 51 32.50 -23.55 15.63
C GLY A 51 32.18 -24.57 14.54
N ASP A 52 31.77 -25.77 14.96
CA ASP A 52 31.46 -26.89 14.07
C ASP A 52 29.97 -27.01 13.71
N GLU A 53 29.15 -26.09 14.21
CA GLU A 53 27.75 -26.01 13.82
C GLU A 53 27.62 -25.66 12.33
N GLN A 54 26.72 -26.34 11.62
CA GLN A 54 26.49 -26.12 10.19
C GLN A 54 25.15 -25.39 10.00
N PRO A 55 25.13 -24.26 9.29
CA PRO A 55 23.90 -23.51 9.11
C PRO A 55 22.95 -24.26 8.18
N SER A 56 21.66 -24.24 8.51
CA SER A 56 20.64 -24.83 7.65
C SER A 56 20.36 -23.89 6.47
N CYS A 57 21.15 -24.07 5.41
CA CYS A 57 21.00 -23.34 4.16
C CYS A 57 19.97 -23.98 3.24
N ALA A 58 18.99 -24.71 3.80
CA ALA A 58 17.83 -25.18 3.07
C ALA A 58 17.26 -23.97 2.33
N SER A 59 17.59 -23.93 1.04
CA SER A 59 17.37 -22.84 0.10
C SER A 59 16.10 -22.12 0.49
N GLN A 60 16.19 -20.83 0.82
CA GLN A 60 14.98 -20.03 0.91
C GLN A 60 14.20 -20.32 -0.36
N ALA A 61 13.10 -21.05 -0.19
CA ALA A 61 12.36 -21.63 -1.28
C ALA A 61 12.10 -20.51 -2.27
N LYS A 62 12.20 -20.80 -3.58
CA LYS A 62 11.72 -19.91 -4.63
C LYS A 62 10.49 -19.17 -4.10
N PRO A 63 10.47 -17.82 -4.08
CA PRO A 63 9.41 -17.09 -3.41
C PRO A 63 8.06 -17.63 -3.87
N GLU A 64 7.28 -18.18 -2.92
CA GLU A 64 6.02 -18.88 -3.18
C GLU A 64 5.15 -17.94 -4.05
N THR A 65 4.75 -18.44 -5.22
CA THR A 65 4.00 -17.64 -6.19
C THR A 65 2.60 -17.35 -5.66
N GLN A 66 1.89 -16.44 -6.33
CA GLN A 66 0.49 -16.15 -5.99
C GLN A 66 -0.40 -17.41 -6.08
N CYS A 67 -0.28 -18.20 -7.16
CA CYS A 67 -1.07 -19.41 -7.33
C CYS A 67 -0.77 -20.44 -6.24
N GLU A 68 0.51 -20.64 -5.90
CA GLU A 68 0.92 -21.60 -4.85
C GLU A 68 0.37 -21.20 -3.48
N LYS A 69 0.42 -19.91 -3.14
CA LYS A 69 -0.18 -19.35 -1.92
C LYS A 69 -1.68 -19.61 -1.85
N GLU A 70 -2.40 -19.26 -2.92
CA GLU A 70 -3.85 -19.43 -2.99
C GLU A 70 -4.25 -20.91 -2.92
N ARG A 71 -3.53 -21.78 -3.63
CA ARG A 71 -3.74 -23.23 -3.60
C ARG A 71 -3.58 -23.78 -2.19
N LYS A 72 -2.53 -23.36 -1.48
CA LYS A 72 -2.26 -23.79 -0.11
C LYS A 72 -3.38 -23.36 0.84
N ILE A 73 -3.80 -22.10 0.77
CA ILE A 73 -4.91 -21.57 1.59
C ILE A 73 -6.20 -22.34 1.30
N ALA A 74 -6.60 -22.46 0.04
CA ALA A 74 -7.83 -23.14 -0.36
C ALA A 74 -7.84 -24.63 0.04
N SER A 75 -6.72 -25.33 -0.14
CA SER A 75 -6.57 -26.72 0.26
C SER A 75 -6.65 -26.93 1.78
N SER A 76 -6.25 -25.92 2.56
CA SER A 76 -6.24 -25.98 4.03
C SER A 76 -7.56 -25.53 4.67
N ALA A 77 -8.48 -24.94 3.90
CA ALA A 77 -9.65 -24.25 4.43
C ALA A 77 -10.70 -25.17 5.09
N ALA A 78 -10.60 -26.50 4.94
CA ALA A 78 -11.60 -27.47 5.39
C ALA A 78 -13.05 -27.15 4.96
N VAL A 79 -13.21 -26.34 3.90
CA VAL A 79 -14.50 -25.95 3.34
C VAL A 79 -14.85 -26.91 2.19
N PRO A 80 -16.01 -27.60 2.23
CA PRO A 80 -16.45 -28.44 1.12
C PRO A 80 -16.86 -27.56 -0.07
N ASN A 81 -16.63 -28.03 -1.30
CA ASN A 81 -16.90 -27.30 -2.54
C ASN A 81 -16.19 -25.92 -2.61
N ILE A 82 -14.93 -25.85 -2.20
CA ILE A 82 -14.09 -24.66 -2.42
C ILE A 82 -13.24 -24.81 -3.69
N TYR A 83 -13.10 -23.73 -4.44
CA TYR A 83 -12.22 -23.68 -5.61
C TYR A 83 -10.76 -23.72 -5.17
N ILE A 84 -9.99 -24.63 -5.77
CA ILE A 84 -8.54 -24.76 -5.59
C ILE A 84 -7.89 -24.46 -6.94
N PRO A 85 -7.06 -23.40 -7.06
CA PRO A 85 -6.44 -23.04 -8.32
C PRO A 85 -5.42 -24.08 -8.78
N ALA A 86 -5.41 -24.34 -10.09
CA ALA A 86 -4.42 -25.14 -10.77
C ALA A 86 -3.18 -24.30 -11.09
N CYS A 87 -2.02 -24.77 -10.64
CA CYS A 87 -0.73 -24.13 -10.89
C CYS A 87 0.15 -25.03 -11.77
N ASP A 88 0.96 -24.43 -12.64
CA ASP A 88 1.96 -25.14 -13.43
C ASP A 88 3.20 -25.54 -12.60
N ASN A 89 4.18 -26.19 -13.22
CA ASN A 89 5.42 -26.62 -12.55
C ASN A 89 6.32 -25.47 -12.10
N GLN A 90 6.06 -24.25 -12.59
CA GLN A 90 6.73 -23.04 -12.14
C GLN A 90 5.92 -22.30 -11.07
N GLY A 91 4.76 -22.81 -10.67
CA GLY A 91 3.86 -22.17 -9.73
C GLY A 91 3.03 -21.05 -10.33
N ASN A 92 3.03 -20.81 -11.64
CA ASN A 92 2.12 -19.82 -12.23
C ASN A 92 0.71 -20.40 -12.37
N PHE A 93 -0.31 -19.54 -12.49
CA PHE A 93 -1.65 -19.99 -12.82
C PHE A 93 -1.66 -20.69 -14.18
N VAL A 94 -2.25 -21.88 -14.24
CA VAL A 94 -2.62 -22.49 -15.52
C VAL A 94 -3.65 -21.58 -16.19
N ALA A 95 -3.49 -21.30 -17.49
CA ALA A 95 -4.38 -20.38 -18.19
C ALA A 95 -5.85 -20.82 -18.13
N THR A 96 -6.11 -22.13 -18.18
CA THR A 96 -7.43 -22.72 -17.97
C THR A 96 -7.56 -23.17 -16.51
N GLN A 97 -8.56 -22.63 -15.82
CA GLN A 97 -8.95 -23.04 -14.48
C GLN A 97 -10.27 -23.78 -14.55
N CYS A 98 -10.43 -24.83 -13.74
CA CYS A 98 -11.66 -25.60 -13.68
C CYS A 98 -12.06 -25.85 -12.23
N PHE A 99 -13.36 -25.90 -11.99
CA PHE A 99 -13.94 -26.15 -10.68
C PHE A 99 -15.19 -27.04 -10.80
N ASP A 100 -15.20 -28.11 -10.03
CA ASP A 100 -16.33 -29.02 -9.90
C ASP A 100 -17.19 -28.62 -8.71
N HIS A 101 -18.37 -28.06 -8.99
CA HIS A 101 -19.33 -27.69 -7.95
C HIS A 101 -20.44 -28.74 -7.85
N GLY A 102 -20.74 -29.21 -6.64
CA GLY A 102 -21.70 -30.28 -6.40
C GLY A 102 -23.12 -30.04 -6.96
N THR A 103 -23.56 -28.79 -7.11
CA THR A 103 -24.91 -28.46 -7.62
C THR A 103 -24.98 -27.99 -9.07
N TYR A 104 -23.91 -27.38 -9.59
CA TYR A 104 -23.94 -26.74 -10.93
C TYR A 104 -23.01 -27.44 -11.94
N GLY A 105 -22.36 -28.52 -11.52
CA GLY A 105 -21.41 -29.29 -12.33
C GLY A 105 -20.07 -28.57 -12.55
N LYS A 106 -19.24 -29.16 -13.43
CA LYS A 106 -17.92 -28.64 -13.79
C LYS A 106 -18.03 -27.35 -14.58
N GLN A 107 -17.31 -26.32 -14.13
CA GLN A 107 -17.16 -25.05 -14.81
C GLN A 107 -15.68 -24.82 -15.10
N CYS A 108 -15.34 -24.26 -16.26
CA CYS A 108 -13.97 -23.88 -16.59
C CYS A 108 -13.93 -22.45 -17.13
N TRP A 109 -12.84 -21.72 -16.91
CA TRP A 109 -12.66 -20.35 -17.40
C TRP A 109 -11.18 -20.08 -17.67
N CYS A 110 -10.90 -19.05 -18.47
CA CYS A 110 -9.53 -18.58 -18.65
C CYS A 110 -9.18 -17.55 -17.57
N VAL A 111 -7.93 -17.57 -17.11
CA VAL A 111 -7.37 -16.57 -16.20
C VAL A 111 -6.18 -15.85 -16.82
N ASP A 112 -5.94 -14.62 -16.36
CA ASP A 112 -4.73 -13.89 -16.69
C ASP A 112 -3.52 -14.32 -15.84
N LYS A 113 -2.36 -13.67 -16.02
CA LYS A 113 -1.12 -13.97 -15.29
C LYS A 113 -1.23 -13.80 -13.77
N SER A 114 -2.24 -13.04 -13.29
CA SER A 114 -2.52 -12.83 -11.87
C SER A 114 -3.54 -13.81 -11.30
N GLY A 115 -4.12 -14.68 -12.12
CA GLY A 115 -5.17 -15.62 -11.72
C GLY A 115 -6.58 -15.06 -11.80
N GLN A 116 -6.77 -13.85 -12.34
CA GLN A 116 -8.08 -13.24 -12.48
C GLN A 116 -8.82 -13.78 -13.70
N GLU A 117 -10.10 -14.13 -13.53
CA GLU A 117 -10.96 -14.61 -14.63
C GLU A 117 -11.10 -13.58 -15.76
N ILE A 118 -10.86 -14.05 -16.97
CA ILE A 118 -11.12 -13.30 -18.20
C ILE A 118 -12.61 -13.41 -18.50
N LYS A 119 -13.32 -12.29 -18.37
CA LYS A 119 -14.78 -12.24 -18.57
C LYS A 119 -15.20 -12.81 -19.92
N GLY A 120 -16.27 -13.62 -19.90
CA GLY A 120 -16.84 -14.24 -21.09
C GLY A 120 -16.18 -15.57 -21.50
N THR A 121 -15.18 -16.05 -20.76
CA THR A 121 -14.51 -17.33 -21.06
C THR A 121 -15.07 -18.51 -20.27
N ARG A 122 -15.99 -18.28 -19.33
CA ARG A 122 -16.55 -19.32 -18.48
C ARG A 122 -17.48 -20.25 -19.27
N THR A 123 -17.25 -21.54 -19.14
CA THR A 123 -18.02 -22.63 -19.73
C THR A 123 -18.68 -23.48 -18.65
N HIS A 124 -19.76 -24.17 -19.02
CA HIS A 124 -20.51 -25.07 -18.15
C HIS A 124 -20.48 -26.50 -18.72
N GLY A 125 -20.58 -27.51 -17.85
CA GLY A 125 -20.62 -28.92 -18.27
C GLY A 125 -19.25 -29.51 -18.61
N GLY A 126 -18.16 -28.87 -18.16
CA GLY A 126 -16.79 -29.41 -18.29
C GLY A 126 -16.07 -29.10 -19.60
N SER A 127 -16.73 -28.46 -20.57
CA SER A 127 -16.11 -27.98 -21.82
C SER A 127 -14.94 -27.04 -21.51
N GLU A 128 -13.74 -27.30 -22.02
CA GLU A 128 -12.59 -26.42 -21.74
C GLU A 128 -12.54 -25.23 -22.72
N PRO A 129 -12.40 -23.98 -22.22
CA PRO A 129 -12.24 -22.82 -23.08
C PRO A 129 -10.82 -22.78 -23.71
N THR A 130 -10.72 -22.20 -24.90
CA THR A 130 -9.43 -21.97 -25.57
C THR A 130 -8.79 -20.68 -25.05
N CYS A 131 -7.69 -20.78 -24.29
CA CYS A 131 -7.09 -19.62 -23.60
C CYS A 131 -5.86 -19.01 -24.31
N GLU A 132 -5.42 -19.54 -25.45
CA GLU A 132 -4.21 -19.11 -26.18
C GLU A 132 -4.28 -17.65 -26.67
N ASN A 133 -5.49 -17.12 -26.88
CA ASN A 133 -5.76 -15.72 -27.26
C ASN A 133 -6.74 -15.03 -26.31
N ALA A 134 -6.99 -15.63 -25.13
CA ALA A 134 -7.78 -14.98 -24.09
C ALA A 134 -6.90 -13.87 -23.50
N GLN A 135 -6.94 -12.70 -24.10
CA GLN A 135 -6.48 -11.49 -23.45
C GLN A 135 -7.62 -11.03 -22.54
N PRO A 136 -7.34 -10.49 -21.34
CA PRO A 136 -8.35 -9.69 -20.66
C PRO A 136 -8.85 -8.73 -21.71
N ALA A 137 -10.17 -8.75 -21.99
CA ALA A 137 -10.76 -7.77 -22.87
C ALA A 137 -10.23 -6.45 -22.33
N VAL A 138 -9.31 -5.83 -23.07
CA VAL A 138 -8.92 -4.47 -22.80
C VAL A 138 -10.21 -3.79 -23.14
N VAL A 139 -11.05 -3.62 -22.13
CA VAL A 139 -12.05 -2.58 -22.12
C VAL A 139 -11.16 -1.35 -22.17
N LYS A 140 -10.69 -1.02 -23.39
CA LYS A 140 -10.35 0.34 -23.72
C LYS A 140 -11.60 1.04 -23.23
N PRO A 141 -11.51 1.84 -22.15
CA PRO A 141 -12.69 2.52 -21.64
C PRO A 141 -13.30 3.16 -22.88
N MET A 142 -14.51 2.76 -23.25
CA MET A 142 -15.13 3.22 -24.49
C MET A 142 -15.25 4.72 -24.31
N THR A 143 -14.34 5.47 -24.92
CA THR A 143 -14.32 6.92 -24.75
C THR A 143 -15.52 7.45 -25.50
N CYS A 144 -16.15 8.49 -24.95
CA CYS A 144 -17.36 9.04 -25.54
C CYS A 144 -17.15 9.53 -26.98
N ASP A 145 -15.92 9.81 -27.38
CA ASP A 145 -15.53 10.21 -28.76
C ASP A 145 -15.85 9.15 -29.81
N GLN A 146 -15.93 7.88 -29.41
CA GLN A 146 -16.22 6.74 -30.29
C GLN A 146 -17.70 6.32 -30.22
N GLY A 147 -18.49 6.97 -29.36
CA GLY A 147 -19.92 6.73 -29.23
C GLY A 147 -20.72 7.37 -30.38
N PRO A 148 -21.92 6.84 -30.70
CA PRO A 148 -22.74 7.32 -31.82
C PRO A 148 -23.14 8.80 -31.73
N TYR A 149 -23.04 9.41 -30.55
CA TYR A 149 -23.39 10.80 -30.29
C TYR A 149 -22.24 11.62 -29.68
N GLY A 150 -21.04 11.05 -29.56
CA GLY A 150 -19.86 11.75 -29.05
C GLY A 150 -19.92 12.08 -27.55
N CYS A 151 -19.00 12.95 -27.13
CA CYS A 151 -18.95 13.49 -25.77
C CYS A 151 -19.89 14.69 -25.57
N CYS A 152 -20.38 14.81 -24.34
CA CYS A 152 -20.97 16.03 -23.80
C CYS A 152 -19.95 17.19 -23.76
N SER A 153 -20.42 18.40 -23.41
CA SER A 153 -19.58 19.62 -23.39
C SER A 153 -18.35 19.53 -22.47
N ASP A 154 -18.37 18.64 -21.50
CA ASP A 154 -17.31 18.37 -20.53
C ASP A 154 -16.21 17.42 -21.05
N GLY A 155 -16.38 16.81 -22.23
CA GLY A 155 -15.36 15.96 -22.84
C GLY A 155 -15.15 14.60 -22.17
N LEU A 156 -15.93 14.28 -21.13
CA LEU A 156 -15.82 13.05 -20.35
C LEU A 156 -17.10 12.22 -20.39
N THR A 157 -18.26 12.88 -20.36
CA THR A 157 -19.56 12.21 -20.31
C THR A 157 -20.04 11.80 -21.71
N PRO A 158 -20.45 10.54 -21.96
CA PRO A 158 -21.07 10.14 -23.22
C PRO A 158 -22.47 10.75 -23.40
N ALA A 159 -22.73 11.35 -24.57
CA ALA A 159 -24.07 11.84 -24.91
C ALA A 159 -25.01 10.65 -25.17
N LYS A 160 -26.24 10.74 -24.66
CA LYS A 160 -27.26 9.69 -24.82
C LYS A 160 -27.98 9.78 -26.17
N GLY A 161 -27.94 10.95 -26.82
CA GLY A 161 -28.59 11.21 -28.11
C GLY A 161 -27.99 12.41 -28.87
N PRO A 162 -28.46 12.67 -30.10
CA PRO A 162 -28.02 13.81 -30.90
C PRO A 162 -28.29 15.14 -30.17
N ASN A 163 -27.55 16.20 -30.50
CA ASN A 163 -27.64 17.50 -29.82
C ASN A 163 -27.34 17.48 -28.31
N LYS A 164 -26.47 16.57 -27.83
CA LYS A 164 -26.09 16.46 -26.40
C LYS A 164 -27.26 16.07 -25.49
N GLU A 165 -28.22 15.30 -26.01
CA GLU A 165 -29.31 14.77 -25.20
C GLU A 165 -28.79 13.87 -24.07
N GLY A 166 -29.36 14.03 -22.88
CA GLY A 166 -28.92 13.31 -21.67
C GLY A 166 -27.59 13.80 -21.08
N CYS A 167 -26.96 14.82 -21.67
CA CYS A 167 -25.82 15.48 -21.04
C CYS A 167 -26.26 16.25 -19.80
N PRO A 168 -25.46 16.26 -18.72
CA PRO A 168 -25.77 17.05 -17.55
C PRO A 168 -25.86 18.51 -17.97
N VAL A 169 -27.02 19.14 -17.73
CA VAL A 169 -27.16 20.58 -17.84
C VAL A 169 -26.17 21.16 -16.85
N VAL A 170 -25.19 21.91 -17.34
CA VAL A 170 -24.12 22.47 -16.52
C VAL A 170 -24.73 23.51 -15.58
N LEU A 171 -25.34 23.05 -14.48
CA LEU A 171 -25.25 23.77 -13.23
C LEU A 171 -23.77 23.70 -12.89
N GLN A 172 -23.06 24.81 -13.08
CA GLN A 172 -21.67 24.95 -12.71
C GLN A 172 -21.52 24.64 -11.21
N LYS A 173 -21.41 23.36 -10.87
CA LYS A 173 -20.72 22.95 -9.66
C LYS A 173 -19.26 23.08 -10.03
N THR A 174 -18.72 24.29 -9.88
CA THR A 174 -17.37 24.38 -9.34
C THR A 174 -17.44 23.62 -8.02
N THR A 175 -17.14 22.32 -8.03
CA THR A 175 -16.80 21.63 -6.79
C THR A 175 -15.69 22.49 -6.19
N PRO A 176 -15.93 23.16 -5.05
CA PRO A 176 -14.90 23.98 -4.47
C PRO A 176 -13.73 23.02 -4.23
N LYS A 177 -12.55 23.36 -4.73
CA LYS A 177 -11.31 22.70 -4.32
C LYS A 177 -11.37 22.54 -2.80
N PRO A 178 -11.12 21.33 -2.24
CA PRO A 178 -11.20 21.14 -0.80
C PRO A 178 -10.34 22.21 -0.12
N SER A 179 -10.91 22.88 0.88
CA SER A 179 -10.20 23.92 1.61
C SER A 179 -9.01 23.31 2.35
N LYS A 180 -7.99 24.13 2.65
CA LYS A 180 -6.77 23.72 3.36
C LYS A 180 -7.08 22.90 4.63
N CYS A 181 -8.07 23.34 5.42
CA CYS A 181 -8.52 22.63 6.63
C CYS A 181 -9.04 21.21 6.32
N LYS A 182 -9.88 21.06 5.28
CA LYS A 182 -10.43 19.75 4.87
C LYS A 182 -9.36 18.82 4.31
N GLU A 183 -8.37 19.37 3.61
CA GLU A 183 -7.21 18.60 3.13
C GLU A 183 -6.35 18.09 4.30
N GLU A 184 -6.10 18.91 5.31
CA GLU A 184 -5.36 18.52 6.51
C GLU A 184 -6.13 17.50 7.36
N GLN A 185 -7.44 17.64 7.51
CA GLN A 185 -8.31 16.68 8.20
C GLN A 185 -8.28 15.29 7.55
N ALA A 186 -8.31 15.24 6.22
CA ALA A 186 -8.22 13.98 5.46
C ALA A 186 -6.84 13.31 5.60
N LYS A 187 -5.75 14.10 5.60
CA LYS A 187 -4.38 13.59 5.82
C LYS A 187 -4.18 13.07 7.24
N ALA A 188 -4.73 13.76 8.24
CA ALA A 188 -4.63 13.38 9.64
C ALA A 188 -5.44 12.11 9.99
N SER A 189 -6.47 11.82 9.20
CA SER A 189 -7.33 10.64 9.37
C SER A 189 -6.71 9.32 8.82
N LEU A 190 -5.47 9.36 8.30
CA LEU A 190 -4.75 8.19 7.76
C LEU A 190 -4.15 7.25 8.83
N GLY A 191 -4.49 7.43 10.11
CA GLY A 191 -4.38 6.37 11.12
C GLY A 191 -3.05 6.23 11.87
N VAL A 192 -2.28 7.32 12.04
CA VAL A 192 -1.13 7.31 12.96
C VAL A 192 -1.59 7.79 14.34
N MET A 193 -1.25 7.03 15.39
CA MET A 193 -1.51 7.44 16.77
C MET A 193 -0.75 8.73 17.08
N ASP A 194 -1.44 9.70 17.68
CA ASP A 194 -0.94 11.03 18.09
C ASP A 194 -0.90 12.13 17.00
N ILE A 195 -1.71 12.03 15.94
CA ILE A 195 -1.91 13.13 14.98
C ILE A 195 -3.09 14.02 15.39
N PHE A 196 -2.85 15.33 15.45
CA PHE A 196 -3.88 16.35 15.59
C PHE A 196 -4.77 16.44 14.33
N ILE A 197 -6.08 16.28 14.50
CA ILE A 197 -7.08 16.44 13.45
C ILE A 197 -7.75 17.82 13.64
N PRO A 198 -7.61 18.77 12.70
CA PRO A 198 -8.21 20.09 12.85
C PRO A 198 -9.73 20.05 12.68
N GLU A 199 -10.42 20.88 13.44
CA GLU A 199 -11.84 21.13 13.28
C GLU A 199 -12.10 22.23 12.25
N CYS A 200 -12.96 21.94 11.27
CA CYS A 200 -13.28 22.85 10.18
C CYS A 200 -14.74 23.34 10.25
N LYS A 201 -14.95 24.63 9.98
CA LYS A 201 -16.27 25.23 9.74
C LYS A 201 -16.90 24.68 8.45
N PRO A 202 -18.24 24.75 8.26
CA PRO A 202 -18.91 24.25 7.04
C PRO A 202 -18.39 24.88 5.74
N ASN A 203 -18.01 26.17 5.80
CA ASN A 203 -17.42 26.93 4.70
C ASN A 203 -15.97 26.50 4.37
N GLY A 204 -15.36 25.63 5.17
CA GLY A 204 -14.02 25.09 4.97
C GLY A 204 -12.88 25.84 5.66
N GLN A 205 -13.16 26.92 6.38
CA GLN A 205 -12.19 27.60 7.25
C GLN A 205 -11.93 26.78 8.53
N TYR A 206 -10.87 27.11 9.25
CA TYR A 206 -10.60 26.52 10.57
C TYR A 206 -11.63 27.05 11.59
N ASN A 207 -12.05 26.20 12.52
CA ASN A 207 -12.71 26.67 13.74
C ASN A 207 -11.74 27.58 14.50
N GLU A 208 -12.25 28.67 15.07
CA GLU A 208 -11.47 29.66 15.81
C GLU A 208 -10.78 29.05 17.02
N VAL A 209 -11.45 28.10 17.68
CA VAL A 209 -10.90 27.26 18.73
C VAL A 209 -10.58 25.90 18.13
N GLN A 210 -9.35 25.43 18.36
CA GLN A 210 -8.93 24.07 18.05
C GLN A 210 -8.65 23.34 19.36
N CYS A 211 -9.08 22.09 19.48
CA CYS A 211 -8.86 21.27 20.66
C CYS A 211 -8.23 19.93 20.27
N TYR A 212 -7.24 19.49 21.04
CA TYR A 212 -6.62 18.19 20.88
C TYR A 212 -6.65 17.41 22.19
N THR A 213 -7.23 16.21 22.15
CA THR A 213 -7.23 15.27 23.26
C THR A 213 -6.16 14.22 23.02
N PHE A 214 -5.12 14.21 23.85
CA PHE A 214 -4.03 13.25 23.76
C PHE A 214 -4.56 11.84 24.06
N PRO A 215 -4.46 10.88 23.12
CA PRO A 215 -5.10 9.56 23.25
C PRO A 215 -4.55 8.73 24.42
N VAL A 216 -3.31 8.97 24.84
CA VAL A 216 -2.65 8.24 25.93
C VAL A 216 -2.98 8.81 27.30
N THR A 217 -3.08 10.14 27.43
CA THR A 217 -3.26 10.81 28.74
C THR A 217 -4.69 11.27 28.99
N GLY A 218 -5.53 11.32 27.95
CA GLY A 218 -6.88 11.88 28.01
C GLY A 218 -6.92 13.40 28.23
N LYS A 219 -5.76 14.05 28.38
CA LYS A 219 -5.68 15.50 28.57
C LYS A 219 -6.08 16.19 27.28
N THR A 220 -6.85 17.26 27.40
CA THR A 220 -7.26 18.08 26.26
C THR A 220 -6.58 19.44 26.34
N GLN A 221 -5.99 19.90 25.25
CA GLN A 221 -5.49 21.26 25.10
C GLN A 221 -6.27 21.98 24.01
N CYS A 222 -6.72 23.20 24.29
CA CYS A 222 -7.39 24.04 23.30
C CYS A 222 -6.66 25.35 23.10
N TRP A 223 -6.59 25.85 21.86
CA TRP A 223 -5.93 27.11 21.49
C TRP A 223 -6.72 27.84 20.40
N CYS A 224 -6.43 29.13 20.21
CA CYS A 224 -7.01 29.90 19.12
C CYS A 224 -6.16 29.79 17.85
N VAL A 225 -6.81 29.77 16.68
CA VAL A 225 -6.13 29.81 15.38
C VAL A 225 -6.69 30.92 14.50
N ASP A 226 -5.88 31.37 13.54
CA ASP A 226 -6.35 32.18 12.43
C ASP A 226 -7.28 31.35 11.51
N VAL A 227 -8.46 31.89 11.21
CA VAL A 227 -9.55 31.15 10.53
C VAL A 227 -9.21 30.76 9.10
N ASP A 228 -8.34 31.51 8.44
CA ASP A 228 -7.98 31.28 7.03
C ASP A 228 -6.72 30.41 6.90
N SER A 229 -5.74 30.58 7.79
CA SER A 229 -4.44 29.88 7.70
C SER A 229 -4.29 28.67 8.63
N GLY A 230 -5.05 28.60 9.72
CA GLY A 230 -4.97 27.56 10.75
C GLY A 230 -3.79 27.73 11.72
N VAL A 231 -3.07 28.85 11.65
CA VAL A 231 -1.90 29.12 12.50
C VAL A 231 -2.35 29.47 13.91
N GLU A 232 -1.72 28.84 14.90
CA GLU A 232 -1.96 29.12 16.32
C GLU A 232 -1.60 30.56 16.69
N GLN A 233 -2.50 31.20 17.44
CA GLN A 233 -2.25 32.49 18.08
C GLN A 233 -1.46 32.27 19.36
N ALA A 234 -0.27 32.86 19.44
CA ALA A 234 0.65 32.65 20.55
C ALA A 234 0.02 33.02 21.91
N GLY A 235 0.22 32.17 22.91
CA GLY A 235 -0.25 32.39 24.28
C GLY A 235 -1.74 32.09 24.52
N THR A 236 -2.45 31.55 23.54
CA THR A 236 -3.90 31.23 23.67
C THR A 236 -4.19 29.79 24.11
N ARG A 237 -3.15 28.96 24.26
CA ARG A 237 -3.29 27.54 24.60
C ARG A 237 -3.60 27.33 26.08
N LEU A 238 -4.69 26.63 26.36
CA LEU A 238 -5.18 26.31 27.71
C LEU A 238 -5.36 24.80 27.86
N ASP A 239 -5.01 24.28 29.04
CA ASP A 239 -5.31 22.90 29.43
C ASP A 239 -6.76 22.79 29.91
N GLU A 240 -7.47 21.77 29.40
CA GLU A 240 -8.82 21.33 29.79
C GLU A 240 -9.93 22.41 29.71
N ARG A 241 -9.69 23.52 29.01
CA ARG A 241 -10.65 24.62 28.81
C ARG A 241 -10.48 25.28 27.45
N GLN A 242 -11.58 25.82 26.90
CA GLN A 242 -11.55 26.57 25.64
C GLN A 242 -11.17 28.04 25.85
N PRO A 243 -10.23 28.60 25.06
CA PRO A 243 -9.90 30.02 25.10
C PRO A 243 -10.97 30.90 24.44
N ASN A 244 -11.00 32.18 24.80
CA ASN A 244 -11.88 33.16 24.18
C ASN A 244 -11.15 33.90 23.05
N CYS A 245 -11.40 33.50 21.80
CA CYS A 245 -10.66 33.99 20.63
C CYS A 245 -11.10 35.38 20.12
N LEU A 246 -12.11 36.00 20.74
CA LEU A 246 -12.64 37.32 20.34
C LEU A 246 -11.78 38.51 20.82
N GLN A 247 -10.67 38.29 21.53
CA GLN A 247 -9.89 39.36 22.17
C GLN A 247 -8.46 39.56 21.63
N SER A 248 -7.99 38.75 20.67
CA SER A 248 -6.58 38.78 20.25
C SER A 248 -6.20 39.88 19.25
N THR A 249 -7.14 40.74 18.83
CA THR A 249 -6.84 41.84 17.89
C THR A 249 -6.36 43.13 18.56
N THR A 250 -6.05 43.14 19.86
CA THR A 250 -5.54 44.37 20.52
C THR A 250 -4.40 44.08 21.50
N THR A 251 -3.18 43.94 20.98
CA THR A 251 -1.98 44.29 21.75
C THR A 251 -1.12 45.22 20.90
N SER A 252 -1.56 46.48 20.83
CA SER A 252 -0.65 47.61 20.60
C SER A 252 0.28 47.71 21.81
N ALA A 253 1.53 48.03 21.53
CA ALA A 253 2.66 48.10 22.47
C ALA A 253 2.36 48.82 23.81
N PRO A 254 3.05 48.44 24.90
CA PRO A 254 2.96 49.14 26.18
C PRO A 254 3.45 50.59 26.05
N VAL A 255 2.58 51.52 26.45
CA VAL A 255 2.86 52.95 26.61
C VAL A 255 3.99 53.13 27.63
N THR A 256 5.10 53.70 27.17
CA THR A 256 6.16 54.22 28.05
C THR A 256 5.81 55.65 28.43
N THR A 257 5.46 55.87 29.70
CA THR A 257 5.40 57.21 30.31
C THR A 257 6.78 57.60 30.84
N PRO A 258 7.31 58.79 30.52
CA PRO A 258 8.39 59.40 31.28
C PRO A 258 7.83 60.18 32.48
N ALA A 259 8.49 60.00 33.63
CA ALA A 259 8.24 60.73 34.87
C ALA A 259 8.54 62.23 34.74
N VAL A 260 7.74 63.05 35.41
CA VAL A 260 7.94 64.49 35.61
C VAL A 260 8.90 64.71 36.79
N PRO A 261 9.84 65.66 36.73
CA PRO A 261 10.69 66.06 37.86
C PRO A 261 9.96 66.90 38.90
#